data_AF-A0A9E1LIE1-F1
#
_entry.id   AF-A0A9E1LIE1-F1
#
_cell.length_a   1.000
_cell.length_b   1.000
_cell.length_c   1.000
_cell.angle_alpha   90.00
_cell.angle_beta   90.00
_cell.angle_gamma   90.00
#
_symmetry.space_group_name_H-M   'P 1'
#
loop_
_entity.id
_entity.type
_entity.pdbx_description
1 polymer ?
#
loop_
_entity_poly.entity_id
_entity_poly.type
_entity_poly.pdbx_seq_one_letter_code
_entity_poly.pdbx_strand_id
1 'polypeptide(L)'
;MTWLLILFGVALVCSPLMWLKQSPHQRRVTELRRLASSLTLQVSLHRRPDARDDELRLECICYRLPWTDSQCRQDWVLQNYSERGWDSHCSGWRWFGNQARPELHEIIAETIGKMPETVSAIIANSAGIGVIWDERGEVSDVQAISELLPGLRQKAEEICL
;
A
#
# COMPACT_ATOMS: atom_id res chain seq x y z
N MET A 1 -14.53 14.28 -54.88
CA MET A 1 -13.08 14.22 -54.55
C MET A 1 -12.81 14.78 -53.15
N THR A 2 -13.40 15.91 -52.75
CA THR A 2 -13.22 16.58 -51.45
C THR A 2 -13.61 15.73 -50.22
N TRP A 3 -14.64 14.89 -50.32
CA TRP A 3 -15.11 14.03 -49.22
C TRP A 3 -14.10 12.97 -48.77
N LEU A 4 -13.27 12.45 -49.69
CA LEU A 4 -12.20 11.50 -49.35
C LEU A 4 -11.09 12.15 -48.51
N LEU A 5 -10.76 13.41 -48.80
CA LEU A 5 -9.77 14.18 -48.04
C LEU A 5 -10.25 14.49 -46.61
N ILE A 6 -11.55 14.80 -46.45
CA ILE A 6 -12.16 15.04 -45.13
C ILE A 6 -12.14 13.77 -44.29
N LEU A 7 -12.54 12.62 -44.86
CA LEU A 7 -12.54 11.34 -44.17
C LEU A 7 -11.12 10.94 -43.73
N PHE A 8 -10.13 11.15 -44.61
CA PHE A 8 -8.73 10.85 -44.33
C PHE A 8 -8.14 11.77 -43.25
N GLY A 9 -8.47 13.06 -43.27
CA GLY A 9 -8.09 14.01 -42.22
C GLY A 9 -8.67 13.64 -40.85
N VAL A 10 -9.94 13.25 -40.79
CA VAL A 10 -10.58 12.79 -39.54
C VAL A 10 -9.95 11.48 -39.05
N ALA A 11 -9.68 10.52 -39.94
CA ALA A 11 -9.02 9.27 -39.57
C ALA A 11 -7.62 9.50 -38.99
N LEU A 12 -6.82 10.39 -39.59
CA LEU A 12 -5.47 10.72 -39.12
C LEU A 12 -5.46 11.35 -37.72
N VAL A 13 -6.48 12.16 -37.40
CA VAL A 13 -6.65 12.81 -36.08
C VAL A 13 -7.24 11.84 -35.04
N CYS A 14 -8.07 10.88 -35.45
CA CYS A 14 -8.69 9.90 -34.54
C CYS A 14 -7.81 8.66 -34.28
N SER A 15 -6.86 8.32 -35.16
CA SER A 15 -5.93 7.19 -34.99
C SER A 15 -5.14 7.21 -33.66
N PRO A 16 -4.63 8.36 -33.16
CA PRO A 16 -3.93 8.42 -31.88
C PRO A 16 -4.83 8.09 -30.67
N LEU A 17 -6.14 8.36 -30.75
CA LEU A 17 -7.09 8.15 -29.65
C LEU A 17 -7.44 6.67 -29.46
N MET A 18 -7.41 5.88 -30.54
CA MET A 18 -7.70 4.44 -30.48
C MET A 18 -6.61 3.62 -29.78
N TRP A 19 -5.41 4.18 -29.59
CA TRP A 19 -4.32 3.54 -28.84
C TRP A 19 -4.39 3.75 -27.33
N LEU A 20 -5.32 4.56 -26.83
CA LEU A 20 -5.52 4.74 -25.40
C LEU A 20 -6.39 3.64 -24.76
N LYS A 21 -6.31 2.40 -25.26
CA LYS A 21 -7.00 1.26 -24.64
C LYS A 21 -6.22 0.87 -23.38
N GLN A 22 -6.68 1.35 -22.23
CA GLN A 22 -6.15 0.95 -20.92
C GLN A 22 -6.04 -0.57 -20.84
N SER A 23 -4.86 -1.06 -20.49
CA SER A 23 -4.61 -2.50 -20.39
C SER A 23 -5.51 -3.12 -19.29
N PRO A 24 -5.87 -4.41 -19.38
CA PRO A 24 -6.63 -5.09 -18.33
C PRO A 24 -6.00 -4.93 -16.94
N HIS A 25 -4.66 -4.96 -16.89
CA HIS A 25 -3.89 -4.71 -15.67
C HIS A 25 -4.10 -3.29 -15.11
N GLN A 26 -4.01 -2.26 -15.97
CA GLN A 26 -4.22 -0.88 -15.55
C GLN A 26 -5.65 -0.65 -15.02
N ARG A 27 -6.64 -1.30 -15.63
CA ARG A 27 -8.04 -1.25 -15.14
C ARG A 27 -8.17 -1.85 -13.75
N ARG A 28 -7.60 -3.04 -13.53
CA ARG A 28 -7.60 -3.71 -12.21
C ARG A 28 -6.94 -2.85 -11.14
N VAL A 29 -5.73 -2.34 -11.39
CA VAL A 29 -5.02 -1.46 -10.43
C VAL A 29 -5.84 -0.20 -10.15
N THR A 30 -6.44 0.41 -11.17
CA THR A 30 -7.30 1.59 -10.99
C THR A 30 -8.51 1.27 -10.10
N GLU A 31 -9.12 0.10 -10.27
CA GLU A 31 -10.24 -0.35 -9.46
C GLU A 31 -9.86 -0.55 -7.99
N LEU A 32 -8.74 -1.25 -7.72
CA LEU A 32 -8.22 -1.46 -6.36
C LEU A 32 -7.96 -0.13 -5.65
N ARG A 33 -7.27 0.81 -6.32
CA ARG A 33 -6.94 2.12 -5.75
C ARG A 33 -8.16 3.00 -5.57
N ARG A 34 -9.15 2.91 -6.47
CA ARG A 34 -10.44 3.59 -6.33
C ARG A 34 -11.18 3.09 -5.10
N LEU A 35 -11.23 1.78 -4.89
CA LEU A 35 -11.85 1.19 -3.71
C LEU A 35 -11.12 1.62 -2.43
N ALA A 36 -9.79 1.53 -2.42
CA ALA A 36 -8.97 1.98 -1.29
C ALA A 36 -9.27 3.43 -0.91
N SER A 37 -9.35 4.31 -1.90
CA SER A 37 -9.71 5.72 -1.69
C SER A 37 -11.11 5.90 -1.11
N SER A 38 -12.09 5.10 -1.55
CA SER A 38 -13.44 5.11 -0.97
C SER A 38 -13.50 4.60 0.47
N LEU A 39 -12.51 3.79 0.87
CA LEU A 39 -12.32 3.24 2.21
C LEU A 39 -11.34 4.08 3.04
N THR A 40 -11.07 5.33 2.65
CA THR A 40 -10.16 6.27 3.33
C THR A 40 -8.68 5.87 3.38
N LEU A 41 -8.29 4.83 2.62
CA LEU A 41 -6.89 4.44 2.46
C LEU A 41 -6.21 5.31 1.41
N GLN A 42 -5.03 5.81 1.75
CA GLN A 42 -4.14 6.53 0.84
C GLN A 42 -3.17 5.56 0.19
N VAL A 43 -3.20 5.48 -1.14
CA VAL A 43 -2.25 4.65 -1.91
C VAL A 43 -1.11 5.51 -2.39
N SER A 44 0.13 5.10 -2.09
CA SER A 44 1.34 5.83 -2.47
C SER A 44 2.46 4.88 -2.87
N LEU A 45 3.37 5.36 -3.72
CA LEU A 45 4.61 4.65 -3.97
C LEU A 45 5.51 4.76 -2.73
N HIS A 46 6.15 3.66 -2.38
CA HIS A 46 6.98 3.55 -1.21
C HIS A 46 8.33 2.90 -1.54
N ARG A 47 9.33 3.21 -0.72
CA ARG A 47 10.60 2.48 -0.72
C ARG A 47 10.35 1.03 -0.32
N ARG A 48 11.28 0.15 -0.66
CA ARG A 48 11.23 -1.21 -0.15
C ARG A 48 11.23 -1.22 1.38
N PRO A 49 10.52 -2.16 2.02
CA PRO A 49 10.49 -2.23 3.49
C PRO A 49 11.86 -2.52 4.10
N ASP A 50 12.76 -3.13 3.34
CA ASP A 50 14.13 -3.47 3.72
C ASP A 50 15.19 -2.53 3.15
N ALA A 51 14.76 -1.40 2.56
CA ALA A 51 15.65 -0.41 1.95
C ALA A 51 16.52 0.26 3.00
N ARG A 52 17.81 0.44 2.68
CA ARG A 52 18.71 1.27 3.49
C ARG A 52 18.39 2.76 3.32
N ASP A 53 18.96 3.59 4.18
CA ASP A 53 18.74 5.05 4.14
C ASP A 53 19.22 5.69 2.83
N ASP A 54 20.25 5.13 2.20
CA ASP A 54 20.78 5.55 0.89
C ASP A 54 19.97 5.02 -0.31
N GLU A 55 19.13 4.02 -0.10
CA GLU A 55 18.27 3.44 -1.13
C GLU A 55 16.93 4.19 -1.21
N LEU A 56 16.82 5.13 -2.16
CA LEU A 56 15.65 6.00 -2.31
C LEU A 56 14.63 5.55 -3.37
N ARG A 57 14.87 4.41 -4.03
CA ARG A 57 14.03 3.96 -5.15
C ARG A 57 12.63 3.57 -4.64
N LEU A 58 11.60 4.15 -5.26
CA LEU A 58 10.20 3.88 -4.96
C LEU A 58 9.70 2.76 -5.89
N GLU A 59 9.60 1.55 -5.34
CA GLU A 59 9.25 0.34 -6.11
C GLU A 59 8.06 -0.43 -5.53
N CYS A 60 7.68 -0.11 -4.29
CA CYS A 60 6.60 -0.78 -3.59
C CYS A 60 5.36 0.11 -3.56
N ILE A 61 4.19 -0.50 -3.32
CA ILE A 61 2.94 0.23 -3.15
C ILE A 61 2.51 0.12 -1.68
N CYS A 62 2.28 1.26 -1.06
CA CYS A 62 1.81 1.35 0.32
C CYS A 62 0.35 1.78 0.35
N TYR A 63 -0.46 1.00 1.05
CA TYR A 63 -1.84 1.32 1.41
C TYR A 63 -1.83 1.80 2.86
N ARG A 64 -2.08 3.09 3.06
CA ARG A 64 -1.91 3.77 4.35
C ARG A 64 -3.23 4.29 4.88
N LEU A 65 -3.46 4.06 6.16
CA LEU A 65 -4.47 4.76 6.94
C LEU A 65 -3.78 5.89 7.73
N PRO A 66 -4.11 7.17 7.45
CA PRO A 66 -3.49 8.29 8.15
C PRO A 66 -3.89 8.32 9.64
N TRP A 67 -3.02 8.90 10.46
CA TRP A 67 -3.34 9.19 11.86
C TRP A 67 -4.55 10.12 11.97
N THR A 68 -5.38 9.86 12.96
CA THR A 68 -6.43 10.77 13.44
C THR A 68 -5.78 11.89 14.26
N ASP A 69 -4.82 11.53 15.12
CA ASP A 69 -4.07 12.50 15.92
C ASP A 69 -2.76 12.89 15.24
N SER A 70 -2.64 14.16 14.89
CA SER A 70 -1.43 14.77 14.32
C SER A 70 -0.18 14.70 15.22
N GLN A 71 -0.35 14.44 16.52
CA GLN A 71 0.76 14.32 17.46
C GLN A 71 1.33 12.90 17.53
N CYS A 72 0.59 11.87 17.09
CA CYS A 72 1.08 10.51 17.12
C CYS A 72 2.22 10.33 16.11
N ARG A 73 3.40 10.02 16.65
CA ARG A 73 4.61 9.77 15.86
C ARG A 73 5.14 8.40 16.23
N GLN A 74 4.87 7.45 15.37
CA GLN A 74 5.51 6.14 15.40
C GLN A 74 6.51 6.07 14.25
N ASP A 75 7.50 5.21 14.40
CA ASP A 75 8.47 4.92 13.36
C ASP A 75 8.94 3.48 13.57
N TRP A 76 8.37 2.53 12.83
CA TRP A 76 8.76 1.13 12.87
C TRP A 76 8.33 0.42 11.59
N VAL A 77 9.05 -0.66 11.25
CA VAL A 77 8.79 -1.49 10.08
C VAL A 77 8.87 -2.96 10.48
N LEU A 78 7.80 -3.69 10.18
CA LEU A 78 7.75 -5.15 10.30
C LEU A 78 7.55 -5.74 8.91
N GLN A 79 8.44 -6.63 8.48
CA GLN A 79 8.51 -7.08 7.08
C GLN A 79 8.76 -8.59 6.96
N ASN A 80 8.18 -9.21 5.95
CA ASN A 80 8.45 -10.60 5.55
C ASN A 80 9.09 -10.68 4.14
N TYR A 81 9.50 -9.53 3.59
CA TYR A 81 9.96 -9.39 2.21
C TYR A 81 11.39 -9.93 2.01
N SER A 82 12.25 -9.84 3.02
CA SER A 82 13.62 -10.37 2.98
C SER A 82 14.12 -10.82 4.35
N GLU A 83 15.27 -11.50 4.37
CA GLU A 83 15.95 -11.94 5.60
C GLU A 83 16.61 -10.80 6.39
N ARG A 84 16.50 -9.55 5.92
CA ARG A 84 17.08 -8.39 6.61
C ARG A 84 16.32 -8.06 7.88
N GLY A 85 17.05 -7.49 8.85
CA GLY A 85 16.49 -7.14 10.16
C GLY A 85 16.62 -8.28 11.19
N TRP A 86 15.93 -8.14 12.32
CA TRP A 86 15.95 -9.11 13.41
C TRP A 86 14.59 -9.77 13.60
N ASP A 87 14.57 -10.95 14.21
CA ASP A 87 13.36 -11.73 14.38
C ASP A 87 12.31 -10.99 15.21
N SER A 88 11.05 -11.09 14.78
CA SER A 88 9.90 -10.62 15.55
C SER A 88 9.24 -11.78 16.32
N HIS A 89 8.23 -11.46 17.11
CA HIS A 89 7.35 -12.46 17.74
C HIS A 89 6.45 -13.18 16.71
N CYS A 90 6.34 -12.66 15.48
CA CYS A 90 5.61 -13.26 14.39
C CYS A 90 6.56 -14.10 13.52
N SER A 91 6.29 -15.40 13.38
CA SER A 91 7.10 -16.30 12.55
C SER A 91 7.13 -15.83 11.10
N GLY A 92 8.32 -15.75 10.50
CA GLY A 92 8.54 -15.27 9.13
C GLY A 92 8.53 -13.75 8.96
N TRP A 93 8.24 -13.00 10.03
CA TRP A 93 8.28 -11.53 10.02
C TRP A 93 9.45 -11.03 10.85
N ARG A 94 10.12 -9.99 10.34
CA ARG A 94 11.34 -9.41 10.91
C ARG A 94 11.17 -7.91 11.10
N TRP A 95 11.67 -7.40 12.20
CA TRP A 95 11.77 -5.95 12.43
C TRP A 95 12.92 -5.38 11.63
N PHE A 96 12.71 -4.19 11.05
CA PHE A 96 13.71 -3.47 10.30
C PHE A 96 13.70 -1.99 10.65
N GLY A 97 14.88 -1.38 10.80
CA GLY A 97 15.03 0.02 11.24
C GLY A 97 14.68 0.20 12.71
N ASN A 98 13.38 0.22 13.02
CA ASN A 98 12.84 0.40 14.36
C ASN A 98 11.74 -0.64 14.65
N GLN A 99 11.60 -1.00 15.92
CA GLN A 99 10.62 -1.97 16.42
C GLN A 99 9.45 -1.26 17.09
N ALA A 100 8.24 -1.78 16.87
CA ALA A 100 7.05 -1.29 17.56
C ALA A 100 7.16 -1.51 19.07
N ARG A 101 6.49 -0.66 19.85
CA ARG A 101 6.45 -0.82 21.30
C ARG A 101 5.82 -2.18 21.68
N PRO A 102 6.24 -2.83 22.78
CA PRO A 102 5.76 -4.17 23.17
C PRO A 102 4.24 -4.30 23.27
N GLU A 103 3.55 -3.23 23.64
CA GLU A 103 2.09 -3.19 23.79
C GLU A 103 1.34 -3.34 22.45
N LEU A 104 2.03 -3.12 21.32
CA LEU A 104 1.50 -3.35 19.98
C LEU A 104 1.75 -4.77 19.47
N HIS A 105 2.60 -5.57 20.10
CA HIS A 105 3.03 -6.85 19.55
C HIS A 105 1.87 -7.83 19.40
N GLU A 106 0.98 -7.89 20.38
CA GLU A 106 -0.19 -8.79 20.36
C GLU A 106 -1.16 -8.43 19.22
N ILE A 107 -1.56 -7.15 19.10
CA ILE A 107 -2.47 -6.70 18.04
C ILE A 107 -1.83 -6.82 16.64
N ILE A 108 -0.51 -6.62 16.53
CA ILE A 108 0.22 -6.82 15.27
C ILE A 108 0.17 -8.30 14.86
N ALA A 109 0.40 -9.22 15.80
CA ALA A 109 0.35 -10.65 15.54
C ALA A 109 -1.05 -11.10 15.10
N GLU A 110 -2.11 -10.63 15.78
CA GLU A 110 -3.50 -10.88 15.39
C GLU A 110 -3.83 -10.32 14.00
N THR A 111 -3.31 -9.13 13.71
CA THR A 111 -3.51 -8.45 12.42
C THR A 111 -2.83 -9.23 11.29
N ILE A 112 -1.59 -9.68 11.49
CA ILE A 112 -0.85 -10.50 10.53
C ILE A 112 -1.59 -11.81 10.24
N GLY A 113 -2.13 -12.47 11.27
CA GLY A 113 -2.85 -13.73 11.10
C GLY A 113 -4.12 -13.64 10.26
N LYS A 114 -4.68 -12.43 10.08
CA LYS A 114 -5.86 -12.15 9.26
C LYS A 114 -5.54 -11.42 7.94
N MET A 115 -4.28 -11.02 7.76
CA MET A 115 -3.83 -10.24 6.61
C MET A 115 -3.73 -11.15 5.36
N PRO A 116 -3.99 -10.63 4.15
CA PRO A 116 -3.69 -11.36 2.92
C PRO A 116 -2.21 -11.76 2.85
N GLU A 117 -1.93 -12.99 2.37
CA GLU A 117 -0.56 -13.53 2.27
C GLU A 117 0.36 -12.72 1.35
N THR A 118 -0.22 -11.93 0.43
CA THR A 118 0.49 -11.06 -0.50
C THR A 118 1.00 -9.77 0.15
N VAL A 119 0.63 -9.50 1.40
CA VAL A 119 1.16 -8.36 2.17
C VAL A 119 2.57 -8.68 2.63
N SER A 120 3.50 -7.77 2.30
CA SER A 120 4.93 -7.97 2.50
C SER A 120 5.54 -7.20 3.67
N ALA A 121 4.85 -6.15 4.13
CA ALA A 121 5.26 -5.39 5.30
C ALA A 121 4.09 -4.62 5.93
N ILE A 122 4.23 -4.32 7.22
CA ILE A 122 3.43 -3.35 7.96
C ILE A 122 4.40 -2.25 8.40
N ILE A 123 4.02 -1.00 8.14
CA ILE A 123 4.83 0.18 8.46
C ILE A 123 4.02 1.17 9.29
N ALA A 124 4.69 1.81 10.23
CA ALA A 124 4.18 3.00 10.90
C ALA A 124 5.22 4.10 10.79
N ASN A 125 4.79 5.29 10.39
CA ASN A 125 5.62 6.49 10.37
C ASN A 125 4.79 7.71 10.80
N SER A 126 5.34 8.92 10.70
CA SER A 126 4.63 10.16 11.03
C SER A 126 3.36 10.43 10.20
N ALA A 127 3.18 9.77 9.06
CA ALA A 127 2.02 9.98 8.20
C ALA A 127 0.85 9.02 8.50
N GLY A 128 1.11 7.88 9.14
CA GLY A 128 0.09 6.89 9.45
C GLY A 128 0.64 5.49 9.64
N ILE A 129 -0.29 4.54 9.73
CA ILE A 129 -0.03 3.10 9.67
C ILE A 129 -0.45 2.57 8.30
N GLY A 130 0.34 1.68 7.72
CA GLY A 130 0.04 1.14 6.40
C GLY A 130 0.68 -0.22 6.15
N VAL A 131 0.30 -0.81 5.03
CA VAL A 131 0.82 -2.08 4.54
C VAL A 131 1.49 -1.91 3.20
N ILE A 132 2.54 -2.69 2.96
CA ILE A 132 3.13 -2.83 1.62
C ILE A 132 2.51 -4.05 0.96
N TRP A 133 1.83 -3.80 -0.15
CA TRP A 133 1.08 -4.81 -0.90
C TRP A 133 1.37 -4.67 -2.39
N ASP A 134 1.59 -5.78 -3.08
CA ASP A 134 2.02 -5.80 -4.48
C ASP A 134 0.86 -5.69 -5.49
N GLU A 135 -0.36 -5.45 -5.01
CA GLU A 135 -1.59 -5.31 -5.80
C GLU A 135 -1.91 -6.56 -6.66
N ARG A 136 -1.35 -7.73 -6.33
CA ARG A 136 -1.61 -8.99 -7.06
C ARG A 136 -2.88 -9.72 -6.61
N GLY A 137 -3.49 -9.29 -5.52
CA GLY A 137 -4.72 -9.86 -4.98
C GLY A 137 -6.02 -9.17 -5.44
N GLU A 138 -7.13 -9.50 -4.81
CA GLU A 138 -8.48 -9.12 -5.23
C GLU A 138 -9.03 -7.90 -4.47
N VAL A 139 -10.21 -7.45 -4.88
CA VAL A 139 -10.96 -6.37 -4.23
C VAL A 139 -11.24 -6.68 -2.76
N SER A 140 -11.47 -7.96 -2.42
CA SER A 140 -11.66 -8.46 -1.06
C SER A 140 -10.43 -8.25 -0.17
N ASP A 141 -9.22 -8.32 -0.74
CA ASP A 141 -7.98 -8.10 0.03
C ASP A 141 -7.87 -6.63 0.49
N VAL A 142 -8.28 -5.69 -0.35
CA VAL A 142 -8.34 -4.26 0.02
C VAL A 142 -9.36 -4.03 1.13
N GLN A 143 -10.49 -4.74 1.09
CA GLN A 143 -11.50 -4.68 2.16
C GLN A 143 -10.92 -5.21 3.48
N ALA A 144 -10.30 -6.38 3.45
CA ALA A 144 -9.64 -6.96 4.63
C ALA A 144 -8.57 -6.02 5.21
N ILE A 145 -7.72 -5.43 4.37
CA ILE A 145 -6.73 -4.43 4.79
C ILE A 145 -7.42 -3.23 5.45
N SER A 146 -8.50 -2.72 4.86
CA SER A 146 -9.24 -1.56 5.39
C SER A 146 -9.96 -1.84 6.71
N GLU A 147 -10.34 -3.09 6.98
CA GLU A 147 -10.99 -3.51 8.22
C GLU A 147 -9.98 -3.72 9.35
N LEU A 148 -8.76 -4.18 9.03
CA LEU A 148 -7.71 -4.47 10.02
C LEU A 148 -6.94 -3.22 10.48
N LEU A 149 -6.60 -2.31 9.55
CA LEU A 149 -5.79 -1.13 9.86
C LEU A 149 -6.37 -0.19 10.94
N PRO A 150 -7.70 0.06 11.01
CA PRO A 150 -8.27 0.94 12.03
C PRO A 150 -8.04 0.46 13.46
N GLY A 151 -8.16 -0.84 13.72
CA GLY A 151 -7.91 -1.40 15.06
C GLY A 151 -6.45 -1.24 15.48
N LEU A 152 -5.53 -1.51 14.57
CA LEU A 152 -4.10 -1.31 14.80
C LEU A 152 -3.76 0.17 15.01
N ARG A 153 -4.34 1.07 14.20
CA ARG A 153 -4.17 2.52 14.33
C ARG A 153 -4.66 3.03 15.67
N GLN A 154 -5.88 2.63 16.08
CA GLN A 154 -6.45 3.05 17.36
C GLN A 154 -5.53 2.68 18.52
N LYS A 155 -5.05 1.43 18.55
CA LYS A 155 -4.14 0.99 19.61
C LYS A 155 -2.81 1.75 19.59
N ALA A 156 -2.29 2.04 18.39
CA ALA A 156 -1.09 2.83 18.22
C ALA A 156 -1.27 4.28 18.73
N GLU A 157 -2.42 4.90 18.49
CA GLU A 157 -2.75 6.25 18.97
C GLU A 157 -2.91 6.28 20.51
N GLU A 158 -3.57 5.28 21.10
CA GLU A 158 -3.69 5.16 22.57
C GLU A 158 -2.33 5.12 23.28
N ILE A 159 -1.31 4.55 22.62
CA ILE A 159 0.06 4.44 23.17
C ILE A 159 0.89 5.70 22.90
N CYS A 160 0.49 6.52 21.92
CA CYS A 160 1.13 7.80 21.60
C CYS A 160 0.79 8.91 22.61
N LEU A 161 -0.38 8.84 23.24
CA LEU A 161 -0.87 9.75 24.28
C LEU A 161 -0.15 9.54 25.62
#